data_AF-A0A3D5D548-F1
#
_entry.id   AF-A0A3D5D548-F1
#
_cell.length_a   1.000
_cell.length_b   1.000
_cell.length_c   1.000
_cell.angle_alpha   90.00
_cell.angle_beta   90.00
_cell.angle_gamma   90.00
#
_symmetry.space_group_name_H-M   'P 1'
#
loop_
_entity.id
_entity.type
_entity.pdbx_description
1 polymer ?
#
loop_
_entity_poly.entity_id
_entity_poly.type
_entity_poly.pdbx_seq_one_letter_code
_entity_poly.pdbx_strand_id
1 'polypeptide(L)'
;MRMVAWLAGLAIFWSGCTLFRSGRPLTDDERALHRLGEEFYAAFASGNYAELQRLSIWGVPTADLNASMTEVFLADARASLAKLQSLLPAQRAADYNRTVAQMQAFLGAPQKDLQPLLANTHRVAAFTRQTHRQLFLRHSLVARDWSAAEGPSVLVRQGVDTQTALPEAAVEILFSLHGRSYKLQLNTCVRLPGHGWRVAEDVTWIDLTSQAVAHAAWTEDFAAAQVRARDENKTMLVDFTGSDWSPPCVALDQHVFNSAPFQQYARDQHVLVKVDFPRNRLQPLPLREANALLARAYSIGGYPTVLVLDANGTELKRINGYQNQTPAQYIQLLKAPP
;
A
#
# COMPACT_ATOMS: atom_id res chain seq x y z
N MET A 1 -16.96 -23.51 1.61
CA MET A 1 -16.48 -22.41 2.48
C MET A 1 -15.20 -21.83 1.86
N ARG A 2 -15.35 -20.87 0.94
CA ARG A 2 -14.26 -20.08 0.34
C ARG A 2 -14.83 -18.77 -0.28
N MET A 3 -15.81 -18.16 0.38
CA MET A 3 -16.53 -16.97 -0.10
C MET A 3 -16.42 -15.75 0.83
N VAL A 4 -15.48 -15.77 1.79
CA VAL A 4 -15.24 -14.63 2.72
C VAL A 4 -13.84 -14.02 2.51
N ALA A 5 -13.06 -14.47 1.52
CA ALA A 5 -11.68 -14.00 1.32
C ALA A 5 -11.53 -12.91 0.24
N TRP A 6 -12.58 -12.55 -0.49
CA TRP A 6 -12.46 -11.68 -1.67
C TRP A 6 -12.42 -10.17 -1.38
N LEU A 7 -12.47 -9.74 -0.11
CA LEU A 7 -12.39 -8.31 0.26
C LEU A 7 -11.53 -8.02 1.50
N ALA A 8 -10.67 -8.96 1.91
CA ALA A 8 -9.83 -8.76 3.11
C ALA A 8 -8.41 -9.33 2.97
N GLY A 9 -7.93 -9.54 1.73
CA GLY A 9 -6.70 -10.31 1.49
C GLY A 9 -5.79 -9.76 0.41
N LEU A 10 -5.60 -8.44 0.32
CA LEU A 10 -4.60 -7.82 -0.57
C LEU A 10 -3.86 -6.65 0.09
N ALA A 11 -3.56 -6.80 1.39
CA ALA A 11 -2.40 -6.13 1.96
C ALA A 11 -1.31 -7.19 2.10
N ILE A 12 -0.14 -6.92 1.52
CA ILE A 12 1.12 -7.67 1.58
C ILE A 12 1.46 -8.41 0.28
N PHE A 13 2.68 -8.09 -0.16
CA PHE A 13 3.34 -8.31 -1.45
C PHE A 13 2.93 -7.32 -2.52
N TRP A 14 3.93 -6.70 -3.15
CA TRP A 14 4.09 -6.54 -4.59
C TRP A 14 5.28 -5.59 -4.82
N SER A 15 6.47 -6.12 -4.52
CA SER A 15 7.75 -5.58 -4.98
C SER A 15 7.92 -5.99 -6.43
N GLY A 16 7.48 -5.12 -7.33
CA GLY A 16 7.60 -5.30 -8.76
C GLY A 16 7.51 -3.95 -9.47
N CYS A 17 8.51 -3.10 -9.28
CA CYS A 17 8.78 -2.05 -10.26
C CYS A 17 9.36 -2.74 -11.49
N THR A 18 8.51 -3.22 -12.39
CA THR A 18 8.94 -3.52 -13.75
C THR A 18 9.34 -2.19 -14.39
N LEU A 19 10.65 -2.02 -14.57
CA LEU A 19 11.23 -0.95 -15.36
C LEU A 19 10.43 -0.75 -16.64
N PHE A 20 10.10 0.52 -16.89
CA PHE A 20 9.64 1.09 -18.15
C PHE A 20 10.20 0.29 -19.33
N ARG A 21 9.37 -0.50 -20.02
CA ARG A 21 9.69 -0.95 -21.38
C ARG A 21 9.53 0.28 -22.27
N SER A 22 10.59 1.08 -22.37
CA SER A 22 10.62 2.25 -23.25
C SER A 22 10.36 1.79 -24.69
N GLY A 23 9.35 2.39 -25.33
CA GLY A 23 9.12 2.28 -26.77
C GLY A 23 7.87 1.52 -27.24
N ARG A 24 7.09 0.85 -26.36
CA ARG A 24 5.78 0.33 -26.80
C ARG A 24 4.69 1.40 -26.71
N PRO A 25 3.76 1.48 -27.68
CA PRO A 25 2.57 2.29 -27.51
C PRO A 25 1.79 1.84 -26.27
N LEU A 26 1.17 2.79 -25.57
CA LEU A 26 0.22 2.49 -24.52
C LEU A 26 -0.98 1.73 -25.09
N THR A 27 -1.57 0.82 -24.32
CA THR A 27 -2.86 0.20 -24.64
C THR A 27 -4.00 1.20 -24.43
N ASP A 28 -5.21 0.86 -24.88
CA ASP A 28 -6.40 1.67 -24.58
C ASP A 28 -6.66 1.79 -23.08
N ASP A 29 -6.47 0.71 -22.33
CA ASP A 29 -6.61 0.72 -20.87
C ASP A 29 -5.57 1.61 -20.20
N GLU A 30 -4.32 1.56 -20.64
CA GLU A 30 -3.28 2.43 -20.10
C GLU A 30 -3.56 3.90 -20.37
N ARG A 31 -4.04 4.24 -21.57
CA ARG A 31 -4.49 5.60 -21.89
C ARG A 31 -5.67 6.03 -21.02
N ALA A 32 -6.65 5.16 -20.83
CA ALA A 32 -7.82 5.46 -20.00
C ALA A 32 -7.46 5.64 -18.52
N LEU A 33 -6.54 4.83 -17.99
CA LEU A 33 -6.02 4.96 -16.63
C LEU A 33 -5.16 6.21 -16.46
N HIS A 34 -4.36 6.57 -17.46
CA HIS A 34 -3.60 7.83 -17.43
C HIS A 34 -4.54 9.03 -17.35
N ARG A 35 -5.59 9.04 -18.20
CA ARG A 35 -6.63 10.08 -18.17
C ARG A 35 -7.38 10.10 -16.84
N LEU A 36 -7.73 8.94 -16.28
CA LEU A 36 -8.35 8.85 -14.96
C LEU A 36 -7.48 9.51 -13.89
N GLY A 37 -6.16 9.27 -13.93
CA GLY A 37 -5.21 9.90 -13.01
C GLY A 37 -5.14 11.43 -13.16
N GLU A 38 -5.11 11.92 -14.40
CA GLU A 38 -5.12 13.37 -14.70
C GLU A 38 -6.42 14.05 -14.24
N GLU A 39 -7.57 13.47 -14.58
CA GLU A 39 -8.90 13.97 -14.16
C GLU A 39 -9.05 13.93 -12.64
N PHE A 40 -8.58 12.86 -11.99
CA PHE A 40 -8.62 12.73 -10.54
C PHE A 40 -7.74 13.79 -9.87
N TYR A 41 -6.52 14.00 -10.38
CA TYR A 41 -5.63 15.04 -9.89
C TYR A 41 -6.24 16.43 -10.04
N ALA A 42 -6.81 16.75 -11.21
CA ALA A 42 -7.44 18.04 -11.45
C ALA A 42 -8.61 18.29 -10.49
N ALA A 43 -9.49 17.30 -10.32
CA ALA A 43 -10.60 17.36 -9.36
C ALA A 43 -10.11 17.52 -7.91
N PHE A 44 -9.03 16.82 -7.57
CA PHE A 44 -8.38 16.91 -6.27
C PHE A 44 -7.83 18.32 -6.03
N ALA A 45 -6.96 18.81 -6.92
CA ALA A 45 -6.30 20.11 -6.79
C ALA A 45 -7.28 21.28 -6.81
N SER A 46 -8.36 21.19 -7.61
CA SER A 46 -9.37 22.25 -7.70
C SER A 46 -10.36 22.26 -6.54
N GLY A 47 -10.29 21.30 -5.62
CA GLY A 47 -11.31 21.17 -4.58
C GLY A 47 -12.71 20.81 -5.14
N ASN A 48 -12.80 20.21 -6.33
CA ASN A 48 -14.07 19.78 -6.92
C ASN A 48 -14.44 18.34 -6.52
N TYR A 49 -15.12 18.20 -5.39
CA TYR A 49 -15.55 16.91 -4.87
C TYR A 49 -16.61 16.20 -5.77
N ALA A 50 -17.42 16.96 -6.51
CA ALA A 50 -18.41 16.37 -7.42
C ALA A 50 -17.72 15.64 -8.59
N GLU A 51 -16.59 16.14 -9.04
CA GLU A 51 -15.79 15.48 -10.06
C GLU A 51 -15.09 14.23 -9.51
N LEU A 52 -14.57 14.27 -8.28
CA LEU A 52 -14.09 13.06 -7.61
C LEU A 52 -15.16 11.99 -7.46
N GLN A 53 -16.40 12.39 -7.17
CA GLN A 53 -17.54 11.48 -7.16
C GLN A 53 -17.72 10.81 -8.53
N ARG A 54 -17.73 11.59 -9.62
CA ARG A 54 -17.89 11.07 -10.99
C ARG A 54 -16.83 10.01 -11.35
N LEU A 55 -15.60 10.21 -10.89
CA LEU A 55 -14.44 9.35 -11.19
C LEU A 55 -14.36 8.10 -10.31
N SER A 56 -15.22 7.98 -9.29
CA SER A 56 -15.15 6.90 -8.29
C SER A 56 -16.30 5.92 -8.42
N ILE A 57 -16.08 4.67 -7.99
CA ILE A 57 -17.12 3.62 -8.04
C ILE A 57 -18.37 4.00 -7.24
N TRP A 58 -18.20 4.73 -6.14
CA TRP A 58 -19.28 5.18 -5.26
C TRP A 58 -20.10 6.33 -5.83
N GLY A 59 -19.66 6.95 -6.93
CA GLY A 59 -20.47 7.92 -7.69
C GLY A 59 -21.32 7.31 -8.79
N VAL A 60 -21.14 6.01 -9.08
CA VAL A 60 -21.99 5.28 -10.04
C VAL A 60 -23.40 5.13 -9.43
N PRO A 61 -24.47 5.44 -10.16
CA PRO A 61 -25.84 5.24 -9.68
C PRO A 61 -26.06 3.80 -9.23
N THR A 62 -26.79 3.61 -8.13
CA THR A 62 -26.99 2.29 -7.50
C THR A 62 -27.52 1.23 -8.46
N ALA A 63 -28.46 1.59 -9.34
CA ALA A 63 -29.02 0.68 -10.32
C ALA A 63 -27.96 0.20 -11.33
N ASP A 64 -27.13 1.12 -11.82
CA ASP A 64 -26.10 0.84 -12.80
C ASP A 64 -24.93 0.05 -12.19
N LEU A 65 -24.55 0.39 -10.95
CA LEU A 65 -23.56 -0.37 -10.19
C LEU A 65 -24.04 -1.81 -9.96
N ASN A 66 -25.33 -2.00 -9.65
CA ASN A 66 -25.90 -3.33 -9.48
C ASN A 66 -25.92 -4.13 -10.78
N ALA A 67 -26.29 -3.50 -11.89
CA ALA A 67 -26.27 -4.13 -13.21
C ALA A 67 -24.85 -4.56 -13.58
N SER A 68 -23.88 -3.66 -13.43
CA SER A 68 -22.48 -3.90 -13.75
C SER A 68 -21.86 -5.01 -12.88
N MET A 69 -22.08 -4.97 -11.57
CA MET A 69 -21.55 -6.00 -10.68
C MET A 69 -22.24 -7.35 -10.88
N THR A 70 -23.52 -7.36 -11.25
CA THR A 70 -24.22 -8.59 -11.65
C THR A 70 -23.54 -9.21 -12.88
N GLU A 71 -23.22 -8.41 -13.89
CA GLU A 71 -22.49 -8.88 -15.07
C GLU A 71 -21.14 -9.49 -14.68
N VAL A 72 -20.37 -8.79 -13.83
CA VAL A 72 -19.08 -9.25 -13.31
C VAL A 72 -19.22 -10.62 -12.62
N PHE A 73 -20.12 -10.73 -11.64
CA PHE A 73 -20.29 -11.97 -10.86
C PHE A 73 -20.72 -13.14 -11.73
N LEU A 74 -21.57 -12.90 -12.74
CA LEU A 74 -21.99 -13.93 -13.68
C LEU A 74 -20.86 -14.35 -14.62
N ALA A 75 -20.07 -13.40 -15.12
CA ALA A 75 -18.91 -13.68 -15.95
C ALA A 75 -17.85 -14.49 -15.20
N ASP A 76 -17.52 -14.11 -13.96
CA ASP A 76 -16.58 -14.85 -13.11
C ASP A 76 -17.07 -16.25 -12.78
N ALA A 77 -18.37 -16.41 -12.48
CA ALA A 77 -18.95 -17.72 -12.22
C ALA A 77 -18.88 -18.63 -13.46
N ARG A 78 -19.14 -18.09 -14.67
CA ARG A 78 -19.00 -18.83 -15.93
C ARG A 78 -17.56 -19.24 -16.20
N ALA A 79 -16.61 -18.31 -16.05
CA ALA A 79 -15.19 -18.58 -16.25
C ALA A 79 -14.68 -19.63 -15.26
N SER A 80 -15.08 -19.51 -13.99
CA SER A 80 -14.74 -20.48 -12.94
C SER A 80 -15.30 -21.86 -13.22
N LEU A 81 -16.56 -21.95 -13.64
CA LEU A 81 -17.20 -23.21 -14.02
C LEU A 81 -16.50 -23.86 -15.21
N ALA A 82 -16.19 -23.10 -16.26
CA ALA A 82 -15.48 -23.60 -17.44
C ALA A 82 -14.09 -24.13 -17.07
N LYS A 83 -13.36 -23.40 -16.21
CA LYS A 83 -12.07 -23.84 -15.68
C LYS A 83 -12.19 -25.15 -14.91
N LEU A 84 -13.16 -25.28 -14.00
CA LEU A 84 -13.41 -26.53 -13.30
C LEU A 84 -13.70 -27.68 -14.27
N GLN A 85 -14.60 -27.46 -15.24
CA GLN A 85 -15.00 -28.48 -16.22
C GLN A 85 -13.84 -28.96 -17.10
N SER A 86 -12.83 -28.12 -17.34
CA SER A 86 -11.61 -28.49 -18.07
C SER A 86 -10.62 -29.37 -17.31
N LEU A 87 -10.80 -29.56 -15.99
CA LEU A 87 -9.86 -30.35 -15.17
C LEU A 87 -9.94 -31.85 -15.46
N LEU A 88 -8.76 -32.46 -15.59
CA LEU A 88 -8.62 -33.92 -15.74
C LEU A 88 -9.09 -34.63 -14.45
N PRO A 89 -9.62 -35.87 -14.53
CA PRO A 89 -10.10 -36.60 -13.35
C PRO A 89 -9.10 -36.68 -12.20
N ALA A 90 -7.82 -36.87 -12.51
CA ALA A 90 -6.74 -36.95 -11.51
C ALA A 90 -6.47 -35.62 -10.76
N GLN A 91 -6.98 -34.49 -11.28
CA GLN A 91 -6.80 -33.15 -10.69
C GLN A 91 -8.02 -32.70 -9.88
N ARG A 92 -9.10 -33.50 -9.83
CA ARG A 92 -10.35 -33.13 -9.16
C ARG A 92 -10.26 -33.43 -7.67
N ALA A 93 -10.51 -32.41 -6.85
CA ALA A 93 -10.64 -32.56 -5.40
C ALA A 93 -11.92 -33.33 -5.01
N ALA A 94 -12.00 -33.79 -3.76
CA ALA A 94 -13.14 -34.57 -3.25
C ALA A 94 -14.49 -33.82 -3.32
N ASP A 95 -14.47 -32.48 -3.33
CA ASP A 95 -15.65 -31.62 -3.41
C ASP A 95 -15.94 -31.06 -4.80
N TYR A 96 -15.23 -31.53 -5.84
CA TYR A 96 -15.32 -31.03 -7.20
C TYR A 96 -16.76 -31.03 -7.74
N ASN A 97 -17.45 -32.18 -7.70
CA ASN A 97 -18.82 -32.30 -8.24
C ASN A 97 -19.80 -31.40 -7.50
N ARG A 98 -19.63 -31.24 -6.18
CA ARG A 98 -20.44 -30.33 -5.37
C ARG A 98 -20.22 -28.88 -5.81
N THR A 99 -18.97 -28.47 -6.02
CA THR A 99 -18.62 -27.12 -6.44
C THR A 99 -19.17 -26.80 -7.83
N VAL A 100 -19.05 -27.74 -8.78
CA VAL A 100 -19.64 -27.63 -10.12
C VAL A 100 -21.16 -27.48 -10.04
N ALA A 101 -21.83 -28.33 -9.27
CA ALA A 101 -23.28 -28.27 -9.10
C ALA A 101 -23.72 -26.94 -8.45
N GLN A 102 -22.98 -26.42 -7.47
CA GLN A 102 -23.24 -25.12 -6.86
C GLN A 102 -23.10 -23.97 -7.86
N MET A 103 -22.05 -23.96 -8.68
CA MET A 103 -21.87 -22.93 -9.72
C MET A 103 -22.96 -23.01 -10.80
N GLN A 104 -23.36 -24.21 -11.21
CA GLN A 104 -24.47 -24.39 -12.15
C GLN A 104 -25.81 -23.91 -11.56
N ALA A 105 -26.08 -24.21 -10.29
CA ALA A 105 -27.26 -23.73 -9.59
C ALA A 105 -27.28 -22.20 -9.49
N PHE A 106 -26.14 -21.59 -9.13
CA PHE A 106 -25.98 -20.13 -9.12
C PHE A 106 -26.29 -19.53 -10.49
N LEU A 107 -25.69 -20.06 -11.57
CA LEU A 107 -25.93 -19.54 -12.92
C LEU A 107 -27.37 -19.75 -13.42
N GLY A 108 -28.08 -20.77 -12.90
CA GLY A 108 -29.49 -21.04 -13.23
C GLY A 108 -30.50 -20.16 -12.51
N ALA A 109 -30.20 -19.73 -11.28
CA ALA A 109 -31.08 -18.88 -10.47
C ALA A 109 -30.28 -17.86 -9.63
N PRO A 110 -29.54 -16.93 -10.27
CA PRO A 110 -28.53 -16.11 -9.59
C PRO A 110 -29.10 -15.08 -8.63
N GLN A 111 -30.37 -14.71 -8.76
CA GLN A 111 -30.96 -13.56 -8.06
C GLN A 111 -30.86 -13.71 -6.53
N LYS A 112 -31.08 -14.91 -5.99
CA LYS A 112 -31.04 -15.17 -4.55
C LYS A 112 -29.65 -14.94 -3.96
N ASP A 113 -28.62 -15.37 -4.68
CA ASP A 113 -27.25 -15.36 -4.22
C ASP A 113 -26.53 -14.05 -4.56
N LEU A 114 -27.02 -13.31 -5.57
CA LEU A 114 -26.51 -11.98 -5.94
C LEU A 114 -26.82 -10.90 -4.89
N GLN A 115 -28.01 -10.94 -4.27
CA GLN A 115 -28.43 -9.93 -3.30
C GLN A 115 -27.41 -9.66 -2.17
N PRO A 116 -26.90 -10.67 -1.44
CA PRO A 116 -25.89 -10.42 -0.42
C PRO A 116 -24.57 -9.90 -0.98
N LEU A 117 -24.19 -10.28 -2.21
CA LEU A 117 -22.98 -9.78 -2.88
C LEU A 117 -23.12 -8.29 -3.23
N LEU A 118 -24.25 -7.90 -3.80
CA LEU A 118 -24.56 -6.51 -4.14
C LEU A 118 -24.67 -5.61 -2.89
N ALA A 119 -25.33 -6.12 -1.84
CA ALA A 119 -25.39 -5.42 -0.55
C ALA A 119 -23.98 -5.18 0.01
N ASN A 120 -23.07 -6.13 -0.18
CA ASN A 120 -21.69 -5.97 0.21
C ASN A 120 -20.94 -4.94 -0.66
N THR A 121 -21.13 -4.93 -1.98
CA THR A 121 -20.61 -3.89 -2.87
C THR A 121 -21.03 -2.49 -2.40
N HIS A 122 -22.30 -2.30 -2.02
CA HIS A 122 -22.77 -1.00 -1.52
C HIS A 122 -22.08 -0.57 -0.22
N ARG A 123 -21.83 -1.50 0.71
CA ARG A 123 -21.09 -1.21 1.95
C ARG A 123 -19.67 -0.75 1.65
N VAL A 124 -18.97 -1.45 0.75
CA VAL A 124 -17.63 -1.07 0.31
C VAL A 124 -17.65 0.31 -0.34
N ALA A 125 -18.55 0.56 -1.30
CA ALA A 125 -18.67 1.86 -1.95
C ALA A 125 -18.95 3.01 -0.94
N ALA A 126 -19.80 2.79 0.06
CA ALA A 126 -20.06 3.76 1.11
C ALA A 126 -18.83 4.04 1.97
N PHE A 127 -18.08 3.00 2.33
CA PHE A 127 -16.81 3.13 3.05
C PHE A 127 -15.77 3.91 2.23
N THR A 128 -15.58 3.54 0.96
CA THR A 128 -14.67 4.24 0.03
C THR A 128 -15.02 5.72 -0.10
N ARG A 129 -16.31 6.05 -0.19
CA ARG A 129 -16.76 7.46 -0.21
C ARG A 129 -16.29 8.23 1.01
N GLN A 130 -16.37 7.62 2.19
CA GLN A 130 -15.94 8.24 3.44
C GLN A 130 -14.42 8.45 3.47
N THR A 131 -13.63 7.45 3.08
CA THR A 131 -12.16 7.56 3.08
C THR A 131 -11.68 8.62 2.08
N HIS A 132 -12.25 8.64 0.87
CA HIS A 132 -11.96 9.65 -0.15
C HIS A 132 -12.30 11.06 0.33
N ARG A 133 -13.48 11.24 0.96
CA ARG A 133 -13.88 12.53 1.52
C ARG A 133 -12.88 13.02 2.58
N GLN A 134 -12.46 12.16 3.49
CA GLN A 134 -11.52 12.54 4.55
C GLN A 134 -10.16 12.93 3.99
N LEU A 135 -9.61 12.16 3.05
CA LEU A 135 -8.37 12.48 2.36
C LEU A 135 -8.47 13.85 1.68
N PHE A 136 -9.55 14.06 0.93
CA PHE A 136 -9.80 15.30 0.22
C PHE A 136 -9.86 16.49 1.18
N LEU A 137 -10.72 16.45 2.21
CA LEU A 137 -10.83 17.51 3.20
C LEU A 137 -9.49 17.83 3.88
N ARG A 138 -8.64 16.82 4.11
CA ARG A 138 -7.34 16.98 4.77
C ARG A 138 -6.28 17.61 3.88
N HIS A 139 -6.29 17.32 2.59
CA HIS A 139 -5.13 17.59 1.72
C HIS A 139 -5.44 18.52 0.54
N SER A 140 -6.65 18.47 -0.06
CA SER A 140 -7.00 19.39 -1.14
C SER A 140 -7.43 20.76 -0.63
N LEU A 141 -8.26 20.80 0.40
CA LEU A 141 -8.84 22.05 0.91
C LEU A 141 -7.89 22.86 1.82
N VAL A 142 -6.77 22.27 2.22
CA VAL A 142 -5.81 22.90 3.16
C VAL A 142 -4.68 23.63 2.43
N ALA A 143 -4.33 23.20 1.21
CA ALA A 143 -3.43 23.96 0.35
C ALA A 143 -4.21 25.16 -0.22
N ARG A 144 -4.04 26.33 0.39
CA ARG A 144 -4.76 27.57 0.01
C ARG A 144 -4.43 28.08 -1.40
N ASP A 145 -3.39 27.53 -2.03
CA ASP A 145 -3.01 27.86 -3.39
C ASP A 145 -2.39 26.64 -4.10
N TRP A 146 -3.08 26.14 -5.12
CA TRP A 146 -2.62 25.07 -6.01
C TRP A 146 -2.04 25.63 -7.33
N SER A 147 -2.04 26.96 -7.52
CA SER A 147 -1.51 27.58 -8.75
C SER A 147 -0.02 27.35 -8.95
N ALA A 148 0.72 27.12 -7.87
CA ALA A 148 2.14 26.77 -7.86
C ALA A 148 2.41 25.25 -7.98
N ALA A 149 1.40 24.44 -8.28
CA ALA A 149 1.58 23.01 -8.45
C ALA A 149 2.25 22.69 -9.81
N GLU A 150 3.24 21.81 -9.79
CA GLU A 150 3.92 21.30 -10.99
C GLU A 150 3.61 19.81 -11.17
N GLY A 151 3.42 19.38 -12.42
CA GLY A 151 2.89 18.07 -12.78
C GLY A 151 1.44 18.16 -13.27
N PRO A 152 0.63 17.09 -13.18
CA PRO A 152 0.98 15.77 -12.65
C PRO A 152 1.79 14.91 -13.64
N SER A 153 2.63 14.02 -13.11
CA SER A 153 3.15 12.86 -13.85
C SER A 153 2.36 11.62 -13.41
N VAL A 154 1.62 11.01 -14.32
CA VAL A 154 0.79 9.84 -14.03
C VAL A 154 1.53 8.56 -14.46
N LEU A 155 1.62 7.61 -13.53
CA LEU A 155 2.24 6.31 -13.73
C LEU A 155 1.20 5.22 -13.49
N VAL A 156 0.95 4.41 -14.50
CA VAL A 156 0.09 3.23 -14.37
C VAL A 156 0.96 2.06 -13.94
N ARG A 157 0.72 1.51 -12.74
CA ARG A 157 1.44 0.34 -12.27
C ARG A 157 0.79 -0.92 -12.81
N GLN A 158 1.54 -1.64 -13.65
CA GLN A 158 1.08 -2.89 -14.22
C GLN A 158 1.23 -4.04 -13.22
N GLY A 159 0.10 -4.50 -12.69
CA GLY A 159 -0.07 -5.75 -11.93
C GLY A 159 -1.39 -6.45 -12.25
N VAL A 160 -1.95 -6.15 -13.42
CA VAL A 160 -3.37 -6.32 -13.72
C VAL A 160 -3.60 -7.50 -14.65
N ASP A 161 -4.38 -8.46 -14.18
CA ASP A 161 -5.07 -9.39 -15.06
C ASP A 161 -6.21 -8.63 -15.78
N THR A 162 -5.90 -8.06 -16.94
CA THR A 162 -6.89 -7.33 -17.77
C THR A 162 -7.93 -8.26 -18.39
N GLN A 163 -7.82 -9.56 -18.15
CA GLN A 163 -8.67 -10.61 -18.70
C GLN A 163 -9.69 -11.14 -17.69
N THR A 164 -9.77 -10.58 -16.49
CA THR A 164 -10.83 -10.91 -15.52
C THR A 164 -12.17 -10.23 -15.88
N ALA A 165 -13.25 -10.67 -15.23
CA ALA A 165 -14.55 -10.01 -15.39
C ALA A 165 -14.57 -8.58 -14.84
N LEU A 166 -13.70 -8.27 -13.88
CA LEU A 166 -13.48 -6.93 -13.34
C LEU A 166 -11.98 -6.60 -13.33
N PRO A 167 -11.45 -6.06 -14.43
CA PRO A 167 -10.05 -5.65 -14.50
C PRO A 167 -9.75 -4.60 -13.43
N GLU A 168 -8.65 -4.77 -12.71
CA GLU A 168 -8.18 -3.87 -11.65
C GLU A 168 -6.93 -3.11 -12.08
N ALA A 169 -6.49 -2.04 -11.42
CA ALA A 169 -5.23 -1.36 -11.72
C ALA A 169 -4.83 -0.43 -10.58
N ALA A 170 -3.55 -0.06 -10.53
CA ALA A 170 -3.08 0.99 -9.65
C ALA A 170 -2.53 2.16 -10.47
N VAL A 171 -2.82 3.38 -10.02
CA VAL A 171 -2.35 4.62 -10.64
C VAL A 171 -1.64 5.45 -9.60
N GLU A 172 -0.40 5.84 -9.89
CA GLU A 172 0.40 6.76 -9.07
C GLU A 172 0.48 8.11 -9.77
N ILE A 173 0.20 9.18 -9.04
CA ILE A 173 0.20 10.55 -9.55
C ILE A 173 1.26 11.32 -8.75
N LEU A 174 2.35 11.68 -9.42
CA LEU A 174 3.44 12.46 -8.85
C LEU A 174 3.25 13.93 -9.20
N PHE A 175 3.46 14.82 -8.23
CA PHE A 175 3.41 16.25 -8.43
C PHE A 175 4.24 16.97 -7.38
N SER A 176 4.54 18.23 -7.64
CA SER A 176 5.20 19.10 -6.68
C SER A 176 4.32 20.28 -6.33
N LEU A 177 4.40 20.75 -5.09
CA LEU A 177 3.65 21.90 -4.59
C LEU A 177 4.49 22.61 -3.54
N HIS A 178 4.72 23.92 -3.71
CA HIS A 178 5.56 24.75 -2.82
C HIS A 178 6.96 24.16 -2.57
N GLY A 179 7.61 23.67 -3.63
CA GLY A 179 8.97 23.09 -3.56
C GLY A 179 9.05 21.73 -2.86
N ARG A 180 7.90 21.09 -2.59
CA ARG A 180 7.80 19.75 -2.00
C ARG A 180 7.20 18.79 -3.02
N SER A 181 7.62 17.53 -2.96
CA SER A 181 7.15 16.48 -3.85
C SER A 181 6.17 15.58 -3.13
N TYR A 182 5.11 15.21 -3.84
CA TYR A 182 3.99 14.44 -3.32
C TYR A 182 3.61 13.32 -4.29
N LYS A 183 2.94 12.30 -3.74
CA LYS A 183 2.31 11.22 -4.50
C LYS A 183 0.87 11.05 -4.04
N LEU A 184 -0.08 11.08 -4.97
CA LEU A 184 -1.40 10.51 -4.80
C LEU A 184 -1.39 9.09 -5.38
N GLN A 185 -1.66 8.10 -4.55
CA GLN A 185 -1.68 6.70 -4.94
C GLN A 185 -3.12 6.19 -4.96
N LEU A 186 -3.65 5.96 -6.16
CA LEU A 186 -4.93 5.29 -6.38
C LEU A 186 -4.64 3.79 -6.34
N ASN A 187 -4.82 3.16 -5.18
CA ASN A 187 -4.38 1.78 -4.96
C ASN A 187 -5.15 0.78 -5.84
N THR A 188 -6.46 1.00 -5.98
CA THR A 188 -7.34 0.12 -6.76
C THR A 188 -8.28 0.95 -7.61
N CYS A 189 -8.11 0.83 -8.92
CA CYS A 189 -9.02 1.29 -9.96
C CYS A 189 -9.63 0.05 -10.61
N VAL A 190 -10.91 0.06 -10.95
CA VAL A 190 -11.57 -1.06 -11.65
C VAL A 190 -12.19 -0.61 -12.94
N ARG A 191 -12.16 -1.45 -13.98
CA ARG A 191 -12.90 -1.23 -15.22
C ARG A 191 -14.30 -1.81 -15.08
N LEU A 192 -15.24 -0.97 -14.66
CA LEU A 192 -16.63 -1.37 -14.49
C LEU A 192 -17.33 -1.48 -15.85
N PRO A 193 -18.01 -2.60 -16.17
CA PRO A 193 -18.75 -2.75 -17.43
C PRO A 193 -19.68 -1.57 -17.69
N GLY A 194 -19.67 -1.02 -18.90
CA GLY A 194 -20.50 0.14 -19.27
C GLY A 194 -20.08 1.49 -18.67
N HIS A 195 -19.13 1.53 -17.73
CA HIS A 195 -18.70 2.78 -17.09
C HIS A 195 -17.21 3.09 -17.28
N GLY A 196 -16.39 2.12 -17.67
CA GLY A 196 -14.94 2.31 -17.83
C GLY A 196 -14.21 2.31 -16.49
N TRP A 197 -13.00 2.87 -16.46
CA TRP A 197 -12.16 2.86 -15.26
C TRP A 197 -12.68 3.80 -14.16
N ARG A 198 -12.74 3.30 -12.93
CA ARG A 198 -13.18 4.03 -11.73
C ARG A 198 -12.27 3.77 -10.56
N VAL A 199 -12.06 4.77 -9.71
CA VAL A 199 -11.36 4.57 -8.43
C VAL A 199 -12.27 3.80 -7.47
N ALA A 200 -11.83 2.62 -7.03
CA ALA A 200 -12.67 1.65 -6.32
C ALA A 200 -12.37 1.54 -4.83
N GLU A 201 -11.12 1.75 -4.42
CA GLU A 201 -10.68 1.63 -3.03
C GLU A 201 -9.85 2.83 -2.59
N ASP A 202 -8.99 2.63 -1.58
CA ASP A 202 -8.29 3.69 -0.87
C ASP A 202 -7.34 4.47 -1.78
N VAL A 203 -7.42 5.79 -1.61
CA VAL A 203 -6.46 6.74 -2.15
C VAL A 203 -5.54 7.17 -1.02
N THR A 204 -4.24 7.18 -1.27
CA THR A 204 -3.24 7.57 -0.28
C THR A 204 -2.50 8.82 -0.72
N TRP A 205 -2.40 9.79 0.19
CA TRP A 205 -1.52 10.94 0.04
C TRP A 205 -0.17 10.64 0.70
N ILE A 206 0.91 10.82 -0.04
CA ILE A 206 2.28 10.60 0.45
C ILE A 206 3.09 11.87 0.20
N ASP A 207 3.69 12.42 1.26
CA ASP A 207 4.66 13.50 1.18
C ASP A 207 6.05 12.91 0.98
N LEU A 208 6.49 12.84 -0.28
CA LEU A 208 7.74 12.23 -0.68
C LEU A 208 8.94 13.02 -0.13
N THR A 209 8.82 14.35 -0.01
CA THR A 209 9.86 15.17 0.61
C THR A 209 10.02 14.85 2.09
N SER A 210 8.91 14.74 2.84
CA SER A 210 8.95 14.32 4.24
C SER A 210 9.50 12.91 4.40
N GLN A 211 9.11 11.98 3.53
CA GLN A 211 9.63 10.61 3.55
C GLN A 211 11.14 10.57 3.26
N ALA A 212 11.63 11.36 2.30
CA ALA A 212 13.05 11.48 2.00
C ALA A 212 13.84 12.05 3.18
N VAL A 213 13.31 13.08 3.86
CA VAL A 213 13.92 13.64 5.08
C VAL A 213 13.91 12.63 6.22
N ALA A 214 12.80 11.91 6.41
CA ALA A 214 12.69 10.85 7.41
C ALA A 214 13.74 9.76 7.17
N HIS A 215 13.91 9.31 5.93
CA HIS A 215 14.97 8.36 5.57
C HIS A 215 16.37 8.92 5.77
N ALA A 216 16.62 10.19 5.41
CA ALA A 216 17.92 10.84 5.61
C ALA A 216 18.27 11.04 7.09
N ALA A 217 17.29 11.04 8.01
CA ALA A 217 17.52 11.12 9.44
C ALA A 217 18.20 9.86 10.01
N TRP A 218 18.04 8.71 9.33
CA TRP A 218 18.70 7.46 9.70
C TRP A 218 20.13 7.45 9.13
N THR A 219 21.12 7.25 10.01
CA THR A 219 22.50 7.02 9.59
C THR A 219 22.83 5.54 9.55
N GLU A 220 23.71 5.12 8.64
CA GLU A 220 24.29 3.77 8.63
C GLU A 220 25.65 3.74 9.38
N ASP A 221 26.17 4.91 9.77
CA ASP A 221 27.39 5.03 10.57
C ASP A 221 27.08 4.96 12.06
N PHE A 222 27.22 3.75 12.62
CA PHE A 222 27.00 3.47 14.03
C PHE A 222 27.98 4.23 14.94
N ALA A 223 29.25 4.36 14.53
CA ALA A 223 30.27 5.00 15.36
C ALA A 223 30.03 6.52 15.45
N ALA A 224 29.74 7.16 14.31
CA ALA A 224 29.35 8.57 14.30
C ALA A 224 28.05 8.80 15.09
N ALA A 225 27.11 7.85 15.04
CA ALA A 225 25.89 7.92 15.82
C ALA A 225 26.14 7.87 17.34
N GLN A 226 27.09 7.06 17.82
CA GLN A 226 27.49 7.05 19.23
C GLN A 226 28.05 8.40 19.68
N VAL A 227 28.92 9.01 18.87
CA VAL A 227 29.46 10.35 19.15
C VAL A 227 28.33 11.37 19.23
N ARG A 228 27.45 11.40 18.22
CA ARG A 228 26.30 12.31 18.19
C ARG A 228 25.34 12.09 19.37
N ALA A 229 25.08 10.84 19.74
CA ALA A 229 24.23 10.51 20.88
C ALA A 229 24.81 11.05 22.19
N ARG A 230 26.13 10.97 22.36
CA ARG A 230 26.84 11.55 23.51
C ARG A 230 26.75 13.07 23.53
N ASP A 231 27.03 13.70 22.39
CA ASP A 231 27.05 15.17 22.28
C ASP A 231 25.65 15.79 22.46
N GLU A 232 24.62 15.11 21.94
CA GLU A 232 23.22 15.56 22.05
C GLU A 232 22.52 15.08 23.33
N ASN A 233 23.20 14.31 24.18
CA ASN A 233 22.64 13.65 25.36
C ASN A 233 21.35 12.85 25.04
N LYS A 234 21.42 12.06 23.96
CA LYS A 234 20.33 11.20 23.47
C LYS A 234 20.73 9.74 23.54
N THR A 235 19.73 8.87 23.48
CA THR A 235 19.95 7.44 23.24
C THR A 235 20.10 7.18 21.74
N MET A 236 20.52 5.99 21.35
CA MET A 236 20.46 5.53 19.97
C MET A 236 19.26 4.61 19.79
N LEU A 237 18.52 4.79 18.70
CA LEU A 237 17.52 3.83 18.26
C LEU A 237 18.05 3.12 17.02
N VAL A 238 18.34 1.83 17.16
CA VAL A 238 19.02 1.02 16.14
C VAL A 238 18.02 0.04 15.55
N ASP A 239 17.70 0.20 14.27
CA ASP A 239 16.84 -0.70 13.51
C ASP A 239 17.67 -1.72 12.72
N PHE A 240 17.64 -2.98 13.17
CA PHE A 240 18.16 -4.11 12.41
C PHE A 240 17.06 -4.64 11.49
N THR A 241 17.29 -4.54 10.18
CA THR A 241 16.20 -4.62 9.20
C THR A 241 16.60 -5.34 7.92
N GLY A 242 15.61 -5.94 7.25
CA GLY A 242 15.72 -6.50 5.90
C GLY A 242 14.87 -5.69 4.94
N SER A 243 15.36 -4.53 4.52
CA SER A 243 14.52 -3.46 3.95
C SER A 243 13.86 -3.78 2.61
N ASP A 244 14.33 -4.79 1.87
CA ASP A 244 13.83 -5.13 0.54
C ASP A 244 13.19 -6.52 0.43
N TRP A 245 13.18 -7.31 1.51
CA TRP A 245 12.73 -8.71 1.48
C TRP A 245 11.89 -9.15 2.68
N SER A 246 11.89 -8.40 3.79
CA SER A 246 11.12 -8.75 4.99
C SER A 246 9.84 -7.91 5.07
N PRO A 247 8.65 -8.49 4.81
CA PRO A 247 7.39 -7.76 4.91
C PRO A 247 7.15 -7.02 6.24
N PRO A 248 7.40 -7.60 7.44
CA PRO A 248 7.22 -6.85 8.68
C PRO A 248 8.22 -5.71 8.85
N CYS A 249 9.42 -5.78 8.26
CA CYS A 249 10.37 -4.65 8.25
C CYS A 249 9.84 -3.50 7.40
N VAL A 250 9.41 -3.81 6.17
CA VAL A 250 8.82 -2.82 5.25
C VAL A 250 7.58 -2.17 5.88
N ALA A 251 6.73 -2.97 6.51
CA ALA A 251 5.54 -2.47 7.19
C ALA A 251 5.88 -1.57 8.39
N LEU A 252 6.88 -1.92 9.21
CA LEU A 252 7.32 -1.09 10.33
C LEU A 252 7.85 0.27 9.84
N ASP A 253 8.70 0.27 8.82
CA ASP A 253 9.25 1.49 8.24
C ASP A 253 8.14 2.40 7.68
N GLN A 254 7.23 1.82 6.87
CA GLN A 254 6.15 2.56 6.22
C GLN A 254 5.11 3.10 7.20
N HIS A 255 4.68 2.28 8.16
CA HIS A 255 3.55 2.63 9.03
C HIS A 255 3.96 3.36 10.29
N VAL A 256 5.18 3.15 10.78
CA VAL A 256 5.69 3.75 12.02
C VAL A 256 6.79 4.75 11.74
N PHE A 257 7.92 4.31 11.18
CA PHE A 257 9.11 5.17 11.11
C PHE A 257 8.92 6.38 10.18
N ASN A 258 8.19 6.23 9.08
CA ASN A 258 7.89 7.35 8.19
C ASN A 258 6.73 8.25 8.67
N SER A 259 6.12 7.94 9.81
CA SER A 259 5.02 8.73 10.35
C SER A 259 5.51 9.99 11.06
N ALA A 260 4.78 11.09 10.90
CA ALA A 260 5.09 12.35 11.59
C ALA A 260 5.16 12.22 13.12
N PRO A 261 4.25 11.49 13.81
CA PRO A 261 4.35 11.32 15.26
C PRO A 261 5.64 10.62 15.71
N PHE A 262 6.08 9.60 14.97
CA PHE A 262 7.34 8.92 15.29
C PHE A 262 8.54 9.82 15.04
N GLN A 263 8.59 10.50 13.88
CA GLN A 263 9.69 11.40 13.53
C GLN A 263 9.87 12.53 14.54
N GLN A 264 8.78 13.07 15.08
CA GLN A 264 8.81 14.06 16.15
C GLN A 264 9.38 13.47 17.44
N TYR A 265 8.85 12.32 17.88
CA TYR A 265 9.34 11.63 19.08
C TYR A 265 10.83 11.27 18.97
N ALA A 266 11.23 10.67 17.85
CA ALA A 266 12.59 10.21 17.61
C ALA A 266 13.59 11.37 17.62
N ARG A 267 13.26 12.48 16.97
CA ARG A 267 14.12 13.68 16.93
C ARG A 267 14.51 14.15 18.33
N ASP A 268 13.58 14.10 19.27
CA ASP A 268 13.77 14.64 20.62
C ASP A 268 14.52 13.67 21.55
N GLN A 269 14.54 12.37 21.23
CA GLN A 269 14.94 11.32 22.17
C GLN A 269 16.11 10.46 21.68
N HIS A 270 16.24 10.32 20.36
CA HIS A 270 17.06 9.29 19.74
C HIS A 270 17.92 9.84 18.59
N VAL A 271 19.14 9.30 18.51
CA VAL A 271 19.92 9.25 17.29
C VAL A 271 19.52 7.98 16.53
N LEU A 272 18.96 8.13 15.33
CA LEU A 272 18.43 7.03 14.53
C LEU A 272 19.54 6.34 13.72
N VAL A 273 19.67 5.02 13.86
CA VAL A 273 20.67 4.20 13.16
C VAL A 273 20.00 3.04 12.45
N LYS A 274 20.32 2.86 11.17
CA LYS A 274 19.82 1.74 10.37
C LYS A 274 20.95 0.74 10.13
N VAL A 275 20.72 -0.51 10.52
CA VAL A 275 21.61 -1.64 10.26
C VAL A 275 20.90 -2.61 9.31
N ASP A 276 21.06 -2.37 8.01
CA ASP A 276 20.30 -3.03 6.96
C ASP A 276 21.01 -4.25 6.38
N PHE A 277 20.23 -5.29 6.08
CA PHE A 277 20.65 -6.56 5.46
C PHE A 277 19.85 -6.81 4.18
N PRO A 278 20.04 -6.01 3.11
CA PRO A 278 19.31 -6.15 1.87
C PRO A 278 19.68 -7.45 1.13
N ARG A 279 18.74 -7.97 0.32
CA ARG A 279 18.99 -9.13 -0.57
C ARG A 279 19.00 -8.74 -2.04
N ASN A 280 18.26 -7.70 -2.40
CA ASN A 280 18.09 -7.26 -3.78
C ASN A 280 18.94 -6.01 -4.10
N ARG A 281 19.45 -5.31 -3.07
CA ARG A 281 20.35 -4.16 -3.21
C ARG A 281 21.80 -4.54 -2.89
N LEU A 282 22.73 -4.06 -3.73
CA LEU A 282 24.17 -4.13 -3.44
C LEU A 282 24.54 -3.22 -2.27
N GLN A 283 25.27 -3.76 -1.30
CA GLN A 283 25.82 -3.01 -0.17
C GLN A 283 27.36 -3.05 -0.24
N PRO A 284 28.06 -1.93 0.01
CA PRO A 284 29.52 -1.92 0.06
C PRO A 284 30.06 -2.96 1.05
N LEU A 285 31.12 -3.68 0.67
CA LEU A 285 31.72 -4.73 1.50
C LEU A 285 32.05 -4.26 2.94
N PRO A 286 32.66 -3.08 3.17
CA PRO A 286 32.96 -2.62 4.52
C PRO A 286 31.71 -2.43 5.39
N LEU A 287 30.65 -1.85 4.81
CA LEU A 287 29.38 -1.64 5.51
C LEU A 287 28.71 -2.99 5.84
N ARG A 288 28.73 -3.93 4.90
CA ARG A 288 28.18 -5.27 5.11
C ARG A 288 28.88 -6.02 6.26
N GLU A 289 30.20 -5.97 6.31
CA GLU A 289 30.97 -6.59 7.40
C GLU A 289 30.73 -5.88 8.74
N ALA A 290 30.65 -4.54 8.75
CA ALA A 290 30.31 -3.77 9.94
C ALA A 290 28.91 -4.14 10.47
N ASN A 291 27.90 -4.21 9.60
CA ASN A 291 26.54 -4.62 9.96
C ASN A 291 26.53 -6.06 10.51
N ALA A 292 27.27 -6.98 9.90
CA ALA A 292 27.39 -8.36 10.39
C ALA A 292 28.04 -8.44 11.78
N LEU A 293 29.04 -7.60 12.06
CA LEU A 293 29.65 -7.50 13.38
C LEU A 293 28.66 -6.96 14.42
N LEU A 294 27.91 -5.90 14.10
CA LEU A 294 26.88 -5.36 14.97
C LEU A 294 25.78 -6.39 15.26
N ALA A 295 25.30 -7.10 14.24
CA ALA A 295 24.30 -8.15 14.44
C ALA A 295 24.81 -9.28 15.35
N ARG A 296 26.08 -9.68 15.23
CA ARG A 296 26.69 -10.65 16.15
C ARG A 296 26.81 -10.09 17.57
N ALA A 297 27.30 -8.86 17.72
CA ALA A 297 27.52 -8.22 19.01
C ALA A 297 26.21 -8.11 19.82
N TYR A 298 25.11 -7.75 19.14
CA TYR A 298 23.80 -7.62 19.76
C TYR A 298 22.92 -8.87 19.62
N SER A 299 23.49 -10.03 19.24
CA SER A 299 22.77 -11.31 19.15
C SER A 299 21.46 -11.22 18.34
N ILE A 300 21.50 -10.59 17.18
CA ILE A 300 20.35 -10.38 16.32
C ILE A 300 20.02 -11.67 15.57
N GLY A 301 18.87 -12.27 15.90
CA GLY A 301 18.41 -13.54 15.32
C GLY A 301 17.26 -13.41 14.32
N GLY A 302 16.69 -12.22 14.14
CA GLY A 302 15.53 -12.00 13.26
C GLY A 302 15.32 -10.53 12.94
N TYR A 303 14.43 -10.26 11.99
CA TYR A 303 14.10 -8.91 11.53
C TYR A 303 12.58 -8.68 11.47
N PRO A 304 12.07 -7.49 11.86
CA PRO A 304 12.85 -6.39 12.43
C PRO A 304 13.26 -6.68 13.89
N THR A 305 14.44 -6.21 14.30
CA THR A 305 14.80 -6.09 15.72
C THR A 305 15.24 -4.65 15.97
N VAL A 306 14.58 -3.98 16.91
CA VAL A 306 14.86 -2.58 17.24
C VAL A 306 15.44 -2.51 18.64
N LEU A 307 16.60 -1.86 18.78
CA LEU A 307 17.26 -1.63 20.05
C LEU A 307 17.23 -0.17 20.43
N VAL A 308 17.04 0.11 21.71
CA VAL A 308 17.41 1.40 22.32
C VAL A 308 18.72 1.19 23.05
N LEU A 309 19.75 1.93 22.68
CA LEU A 309 21.07 1.88 23.29
C LEU A 309 21.40 3.21 23.97
N ASP A 310 22.19 3.19 25.04
CA ASP A 310 22.85 4.41 25.51
C ASP A 310 23.95 4.86 24.53
N ALA A 311 24.55 6.04 24.77
CA ALA A 311 25.62 6.57 23.92
C ALA A 311 26.94 5.75 23.97
N ASN A 312 27.06 4.78 24.88
CA ASN A 312 28.18 3.85 24.95
C ASN A 312 27.89 2.54 24.20
N GLY A 313 26.67 2.37 23.67
CA GLY A 313 26.22 1.15 23.01
C GLY A 313 25.67 0.09 23.96
N THR A 314 25.42 0.41 25.23
CA THR A 314 24.76 -0.50 26.18
C THR A 314 23.29 -0.63 25.80
N GLU A 315 22.79 -1.86 25.71
CA GLU A 315 21.39 -2.12 25.44
C GLU A 315 20.51 -1.72 26.63
N LEU A 316 19.62 -0.76 26.41
CA LEU A 316 18.60 -0.34 27.36
C LEU A 316 17.28 -1.05 27.11
N LYS A 317 16.99 -1.38 25.84
CA LYS A 317 15.75 -2.01 25.44
C LYS A 317 15.87 -2.75 24.11
N ARG A 318 15.04 -3.78 23.95
CA ARG A 318 14.89 -4.56 22.73
C ARG A 318 13.42 -4.80 22.39
N ILE A 319 13.09 -4.65 21.11
CA ILE A 319 11.80 -5.01 20.53
C ILE A 319 12.07 -5.96 19.36
N ASN A 320 11.50 -7.16 19.43
CA ASN A 320 11.61 -8.15 18.38
C ASN A 320 10.30 -8.22 17.58
N GLY A 321 10.41 -8.13 16.26
CA GLY A 321 9.29 -8.17 15.34
C GLY A 321 8.45 -6.89 15.32
N TYR A 322 7.44 -6.92 14.45
CA TYR A 322 6.43 -5.88 14.31
C TYR A 322 5.07 -6.55 14.11
N GLN A 323 4.07 -6.11 14.85
CA GLN A 323 2.73 -6.69 14.92
C GLN A 323 1.66 -5.69 14.48
N ASN A 324 1.96 -4.90 13.44
CA ASN A 324 1.05 -3.86 12.91
C ASN A 324 0.59 -2.83 13.95
N GLN A 325 1.44 -2.54 14.95
CA GLN A 325 1.15 -1.49 15.91
C GLN A 325 1.09 -0.12 15.23
N THR A 326 0.13 0.71 15.62
CA THR A 326 0.09 2.12 15.21
C THR A 326 1.32 2.88 15.71
N PRO A 327 1.67 4.03 15.10
CA PRO A 327 2.77 4.87 15.59
C PRO A 327 2.71 5.17 17.09
N ALA A 328 1.53 5.50 17.60
CA ALA A 328 1.34 5.82 19.01
C ALA A 328 1.63 4.61 19.92
N GLN A 329 1.14 3.43 19.55
CA GLN A 329 1.41 2.18 20.27
C GLN A 329 2.90 1.83 20.22
N TYR A 330 3.55 1.98 19.08
CA TYR A 330 4.97 1.67 18.95
C TYR A 330 5.85 2.63 19.77
N ILE A 331 5.53 3.94 19.78
CA ILE A 331 6.20 4.92 20.65
C ILE A 331 6.01 4.56 22.13
N GLN A 332 4.81 4.12 22.53
CA GLN A 332 4.58 3.66 23.90
C GLN A 332 5.43 2.42 24.24
N LEU A 333 5.55 1.47 23.31
CA LEU A 333 6.45 0.34 23.47
C LEU A 333 7.89 0.80 23.68
N LEU A 334 8.38 1.78 22.92
CA LEU A 334 9.74 2.33 23.08
C LEU A 334 9.94 3.02 24.44
N LYS A 335 8.92 3.73 24.94
CA LYS A 335 8.98 4.46 26.22
C LYS A 335 8.82 3.58 27.45
N ALA A 336 8.17 2.41 27.34
CA ALA A 336 7.95 1.54 28.48
C ALA A 336 9.30 1.11 29.09
N PRO A 337 9.39 0.91 30.41
CA PRO A 337 10.59 0.31 31.01
C PRO A 337 10.89 -1.07 30.37
N PRO A 338 12.16 -1.51 30.39
CA PRO A 338 12.57 -2.80 29.81
C PRO A 338 11.89 -3.99 30.47
#